data_AF-A0A1G1ZY81-F1
#
_entry.id   AF-A0A1G1ZY81-F1
#
_cell.length_a   1.000
_cell.length_b   1.000
_cell.length_c   1.000
_cell.angle_alpha   90.00
_cell.angle_beta   90.00
_cell.angle_gamma   90.00
#
_symmetry.space_group_name_H-M   'P 1'
#
loop_
_entity.id
_entity.type
_entity.pdbx_description
1 polymer ?
#
loop_
_entity_poly.entity_id
_entity_poly.type
_entity_poly.pdbx_seq_one_letter_code
_entity_poly.pdbx_strand_id
1 'polypeptide(L)'
;MATYIKEGGVAMKDATLAQGNQVLNLILQKGVPASQLQALIESGLLSDLLDANVENVDRKKFREVIGLEKSEKEVFTHRFLIRNLSVSYEIVESLVETELGDVDILNWYIEEVTHFEGLVAGGGMMPQRNTTILVECTRK
;
A
#
# COMPACT_ATOMS: atom_id res chain seq x y z
N MET A 1 -19.16 -59.44 28.70
CA MET A 1 -18.76 -58.64 27.53
C MET A 1 -18.62 -57.20 27.99
N ALA A 2 -17.41 -56.66 27.94
CA ALA A 2 -17.12 -55.29 28.38
C ALA A 2 -17.58 -54.28 27.32
N THR A 3 -18.24 -53.25 27.81
CA THR A 3 -18.72 -52.04 27.14
C THR A 3 -17.55 -51.20 26.62
N TYR A 4 -17.68 -50.64 25.41
CA TYR A 4 -16.87 -49.50 24.96
C TYR A 4 -17.81 -48.37 24.55
N ILE A 5 -18.03 -47.44 25.49
CA ILE A 5 -18.58 -46.12 25.17
C ILE A 5 -17.38 -45.29 24.70
N LYS A 6 -17.41 -44.89 23.43
CA LYS A 6 -16.44 -43.96 22.85
C LYS A 6 -16.75 -42.59 23.45
N GLU A 7 -15.97 -42.17 24.43
CA GLU A 7 -16.01 -40.80 24.95
C GLU A 7 -15.66 -39.86 23.81
N GLY A 8 -16.70 -39.28 23.20
CA GLY A 8 -16.57 -38.15 22.30
C GLY A 8 -16.08 -36.97 23.12
N GLY A 9 -14.78 -36.69 23.03
CA GLY A 9 -14.20 -35.45 23.53
C GLY A 9 -15.00 -34.28 22.97
N VAL A 10 -15.68 -33.57 23.87
CA VAL A 10 -16.41 -32.35 23.55
C VAL A 10 -15.40 -31.37 22.96
N ALA A 11 -15.53 -31.06 21.67
CA ALA A 11 -14.81 -29.96 21.05
C ALA A 11 -15.07 -28.70 21.90
N MET A 12 -14.02 -28.16 22.53
CA MET A 12 -14.11 -26.97 23.37
C MET A 12 -14.66 -25.81 22.53
N LYS A 13 -15.87 -25.36 22.86
CA LYS A 13 -16.56 -24.27 22.14
C LYS A 13 -16.26 -22.88 22.71
N ASP A 14 -15.73 -22.80 23.93
CA ASP A 14 -15.50 -21.55 24.66
C ASP A 14 -14.02 -21.34 25.00
N ALA A 15 -13.60 -20.07 25.03
CA ALA A 15 -12.26 -19.70 25.47
C ALA A 15 -12.07 -20.03 26.96
N THR A 16 -10.96 -20.68 27.29
CA THR A 16 -10.65 -21.06 28.67
C THR A 16 -9.95 -19.94 29.43
N LEU A 17 -10.07 -19.97 30.76
CA LEU A 17 -9.28 -19.12 31.66
C LEU A 17 -7.77 -19.23 31.39
N ALA A 18 -7.28 -20.41 31.02
CA ALA A 18 -5.87 -20.62 30.66
C ALA A 18 -5.49 -19.83 29.40
N GLN A 19 -6.34 -19.80 28.37
CA GLN A 19 -6.13 -19.00 27.16
C GLN A 19 -6.25 -17.49 27.46
N GLY A 20 -7.19 -17.08 28.32
CA GLY A 20 -7.28 -15.70 28.80
C GLY A 20 -6.00 -15.25 29.52
N ASN A 21 -5.42 -16.12 30.35
CA ASN A 21 -4.15 -15.85 31.02
C ASN A 21 -2.97 -15.71 30.03
N GLN A 22 -3.00 -16.43 28.90
CA GLN A 22 -1.98 -16.25 27.84
C GLN A 22 -2.04 -14.86 27.22
N VAL A 23 -3.25 -14.32 26.98
CA VAL A 23 -3.42 -12.95 26.47
C VAL A 23 -2.89 -11.92 27.47
N LEU A 24 -3.24 -12.07 28.76
CA LEU A 24 -2.75 -11.19 29.82
C LEU A 24 -1.22 -11.21 29.92
N ASN A 25 -0.61 -12.41 29.88
CA ASN A 25 0.84 -12.55 29.91
C ASN A 25 1.51 -11.90 28.69
N LEU A 26 0.91 -11.99 27.50
CA LEU A 26 1.42 -11.33 26.30
C LEU A 26 1.47 -9.80 26.48
N ILE A 27 0.41 -9.22 27.02
CA ILE A 27 0.32 -7.77 27.29
C ILE A 27 1.42 -7.35 28.28
N LEU A 28 1.58 -8.10 29.37
CA LEU A 28 2.60 -7.83 30.39
C LEU A 28 4.02 -7.94 29.83
N GLN A 29 4.31 -8.97 29.04
CA GLN A 29 5.62 -9.17 28.41
C GLN A 29 5.98 -8.06 27.42
N LYS A 30 4.98 -7.51 26.71
CA LYS A 30 5.19 -6.42 25.75
C LYS A 30 5.39 -5.06 26.43
N GLY A 31 5.13 -4.95 27.74
CA GLY A 31 5.27 -3.69 28.47
C GLY A 31 4.38 -2.57 27.92
N VAL A 32 3.20 -2.92 27.40
CA VAL A 32 2.29 -1.97 26.77
C VAL A 32 1.81 -0.96 27.83
N PRO A 33 1.96 0.36 27.58
CA PRO A 33 1.42 1.37 28.49
C PRO A 33 -0.08 1.21 28.69
N ALA A 34 -0.57 1.44 29.91
CA ALA A 34 -2.00 1.28 30.23
C ALA A 34 -2.91 2.13 29.32
N SER A 35 -2.46 3.33 28.95
CA SER A 35 -3.18 4.22 28.02
C SER A 35 -3.32 3.62 26.62
N GLN A 36 -2.28 2.95 26.11
CA GLN A 36 -2.32 2.28 24.81
C GLN A 36 -3.25 1.07 24.84
N LEU A 37 -3.25 0.31 25.93
CA LEU A 37 -4.17 -0.82 26.09
C LEU A 37 -5.63 -0.36 26.19
N GLN A 38 -5.89 0.72 26.94
CA GLN A 38 -7.22 1.34 27.01
C GLN A 38 -7.69 1.80 25.64
N ALA A 39 -6.85 2.55 24.90
CA ALA A 39 -7.17 2.98 23.55
C ALA A 39 -7.47 1.80 22.61
N LEU A 40 -6.71 0.70 22.71
CA LEU A 40 -6.95 -0.51 21.92
C LEU A 40 -8.31 -1.15 22.25
N ILE A 41 -8.68 -1.22 23.53
CA ILE A 41 -9.98 -1.75 23.97
C ILE A 41 -11.12 -0.85 23.49
N GLU A 42 -10.99 0.47 23.67
CA GLU A 42 -12.01 1.44 23.27
C GLU A 42 -12.18 1.54 21.76
N SER A 43 -11.12 1.29 20.98
CA SER A 43 -11.15 1.33 19.52
C SER A 43 -12.00 0.23 18.86
N GLY A 44 -12.33 -0.85 19.58
CA GLY A 44 -13.01 -2.02 19.02
C GLY A 44 -12.12 -2.99 18.23
N LEU A 45 -10.88 -2.61 17.89
CA LEU A 45 -9.96 -3.43 17.08
C LEU A 45 -9.67 -4.80 17.70
N LEU A 46 -9.59 -4.89 19.03
CA LEU A 46 -9.38 -6.17 19.70
C LEU A 46 -10.59 -7.09 19.55
N SER A 47 -11.81 -6.54 19.60
CA SER A 47 -13.04 -7.30 19.37
C SER A 47 -13.11 -7.81 17.93
N ASP A 48 -12.82 -6.95 16.96
CA ASP A 48 -12.78 -7.34 15.55
C ASP A 48 -11.76 -8.47 15.29
N LEU A 49 -10.61 -8.45 15.97
CA LEU A 49 -9.61 -9.52 15.89
C LEU A 49 -10.07 -10.84 16.51
N LEU A 50 -10.92 -10.80 17.55
CA LEU A 50 -11.48 -11.99 18.17
C LEU A 50 -12.58 -12.62 17.31
N ASP A 51 -13.32 -11.80 16.56
CA ASP A 51 -14.35 -12.24 15.61
C ASP A 51 -13.76 -12.64 14.24
N ALA A 52 -12.52 -12.23 13.94
CA ALA A 52 -11.88 -12.48 12.66
C ALA A 52 -11.55 -13.96 12.43
N ASN A 53 -11.69 -14.40 11.18
CA ASN A 53 -11.10 -15.67 10.74
C ASN A 53 -9.60 -15.52 10.51
N VAL A 54 -8.81 -15.72 11.56
CA VAL A 54 -7.35 -15.58 11.57
C VAL A 54 -6.62 -16.50 10.59
N GLU A 55 -7.22 -17.62 10.16
CA GLU A 55 -6.58 -18.55 9.20
C GLU A 55 -6.41 -17.91 7.81
N ASN A 56 -7.26 -16.94 7.47
CA ASN A 56 -7.24 -16.25 6.19
C ASN A 56 -6.48 -14.90 6.25
N VAL A 57 -5.91 -14.55 7.40
CA VAL A 57 -5.22 -13.27 7.57
C VAL A 57 -3.79 -13.38 7.07
N ASP A 58 -3.47 -12.64 6.01
CA ASP A 58 -2.09 -12.40 5.59
C ASP A 58 -1.39 -11.53 6.64
N ARG A 59 -0.43 -12.13 7.34
CA ARG A 59 0.32 -11.48 8.42
C ARG A 59 1.14 -10.27 7.93
N LYS A 60 1.67 -10.26 6.70
CA LYS A 60 2.43 -9.12 6.16
C LYS A 60 1.49 -7.95 5.96
N LYS A 61 0.39 -8.17 5.24
CA LYS A 61 -0.64 -7.13 5.01
C LYS A 61 -1.23 -6.61 6.32
N PHE A 62 -1.51 -7.48 7.28
CA PHE A 62 -1.99 -7.05 8.59
C PHE A 62 -1.02 -6.10 9.26
N ARG A 63 0.28 -6.44 9.27
CA ARG A 63 1.33 -5.60 9.87
C ARG A 63 1.49 -4.25 9.16
N GLU A 64 1.30 -4.20 7.85
CA GLU A 64 1.24 -2.94 7.09
C GLU A 64 0.04 -2.09 7.52
N VAL A 65 -1.17 -2.67 7.62
CA VAL A 65 -2.38 -1.93 8.04
C VAL A 65 -2.24 -1.32 9.43
N ILE A 66 -1.63 -2.06 10.38
CA ILE A 66 -1.42 -1.56 11.75
C ILE A 66 -0.11 -0.75 11.91
N GLY A 67 0.56 -0.40 10.80
CA GLY A 67 1.74 0.46 10.80
C GLY A 67 3.01 -0.16 11.41
N LEU A 68 3.05 -1.48 11.57
CA LEU A 68 4.24 -2.21 12.05
C LEU A 68 5.23 -2.56 10.94
N GLU A 69 4.83 -2.40 9.67
CA GLU A 69 5.69 -2.53 8.50
C GLU A 69 5.41 -1.37 7.53
N LYS A 70 6.46 -0.92 6.85
CA LYS A 70 6.29 0.06 5.77
C LYS A 70 5.61 -0.65 4.61
N SER A 71 4.50 -0.09 4.13
CA SER A 71 3.94 -0.51 2.85
C SER A 71 5.01 -0.31 1.78
N GLU A 72 5.37 -1.38 1.08
CA GLU A 72 6.14 -1.31 -0.16
C GLU A 72 5.22 -0.71 -1.21
N LYS A 73 5.11 0.62 -1.15
CA LYS A 73 4.41 1.42 -2.16
C LYS A 73 4.94 1.00 -3.54
N GLU A 74 4.07 0.45 -4.37
CA GLU A 74 4.46 -0.05 -5.70
C GLU A 74 4.98 1.15 -6.52
N VAL A 75 6.25 1.08 -6.89
CA VAL A 75 6.90 2.07 -7.74
C VAL A 75 6.73 1.61 -9.18
N PHE A 76 6.20 2.48 -10.02
CA PHE A 76 6.08 2.23 -11.45
C PHE A 76 6.62 3.41 -12.25
N THR A 77 7.12 3.13 -13.45
CA THR A 77 7.67 4.13 -14.37
C THR A 77 6.70 4.35 -15.51
N HIS A 78 6.41 5.61 -15.83
CA HIS A 78 5.59 5.99 -16.98
C HIS A 78 6.40 6.85 -17.95
N ARG A 79 6.16 6.66 -19.25
CA ARG A 79 6.84 7.39 -20.33
C ARG A 79 5.90 8.44 -20.92
N PHE A 80 6.33 9.70 -20.92
CA PHE A 80 5.59 10.79 -21.54
C PHE A 80 6.35 11.38 -22.72
N LEU A 81 5.60 11.87 -23.72
CA LEU A 81 6.13 12.56 -24.88
C LEU A 81 5.69 14.04 -24.86
N ILE A 82 6.64 14.93 -24.63
CA ILE A 82 6.41 16.38 -24.63
C ILE A 82 6.80 16.95 -25.99
N ARG A 83 5.85 17.63 -26.65
CA ARG A 83 6.05 18.19 -28.00
C ARG A 83 6.17 19.71 -27.96
N ASN A 84 7.23 20.23 -28.53
CA ASN A 84 7.54 21.65 -28.72
C ASN A 84 7.49 22.50 -27.45
N LEU A 85 7.66 21.88 -26.27
CA LEU A 85 7.71 22.55 -24.99
C LEU A 85 9.04 22.23 -24.29
N SER A 86 9.51 23.16 -23.47
CA SER A 86 10.67 22.94 -22.60
C SER A 86 10.21 22.20 -21.38
N VAL A 87 10.90 21.11 -21.04
CA VAL A 87 10.54 20.32 -19.86
C VAL A 87 10.92 21.11 -18.60
N SER A 88 9.96 21.25 -17.70
CA SER A 88 10.13 21.80 -16.35
C SER A 88 9.33 20.96 -15.37
N TYR A 89 9.60 21.11 -14.07
CA TYR A 89 8.88 20.34 -13.04
C TYR A 89 7.37 20.57 -13.12
N GLU A 90 6.93 21.81 -13.34
CA GLU A 90 5.51 22.19 -13.41
C GLU A 90 4.79 21.51 -14.58
N ILE A 91 5.47 21.35 -15.72
CA ILE A 91 4.91 20.65 -16.88
C ILE A 91 4.81 19.15 -16.59
N VAL A 92 5.82 18.55 -15.96
CA VAL A 92 5.79 17.13 -15.58
C VAL A 92 4.68 16.88 -14.57
N GLU A 93 4.54 17.71 -13.55
CA GLU A 93 3.50 17.59 -12.52
C GLU A 93 2.10 17.66 -13.13
N SER A 94 1.84 18.66 -13.99
CA SER A 94 0.55 18.80 -14.67
C SER A 94 0.22 17.63 -15.61
N LEU A 95 1.21 17.10 -16.35
CA LEU A 95 1.02 15.93 -17.21
C LEU A 95 0.69 14.68 -16.40
N VAL A 96 1.44 14.46 -15.31
CA VAL A 96 1.25 13.32 -14.41
C VAL A 96 -0.12 13.39 -13.75
N GLU A 97 -0.53 14.55 -13.24
CA GLU A 97 -1.86 14.75 -12.66
C GLU A 97 -2.97 14.48 -13.68
N THR A 98 -2.80 14.97 -14.92
CA THR A 98 -3.80 14.83 -15.99
C THR A 98 -3.96 13.38 -16.46
N GLU A 99 -2.86 12.63 -16.61
CA GLU A 99 -2.89 11.29 -17.19
C GLU A 99 -2.93 10.15 -16.16
N LEU A 100 -2.27 10.32 -15.01
CA LEU A 100 -2.13 9.28 -13.98
C LEU A 100 -2.99 9.54 -12.73
N GLY A 101 -3.53 10.74 -12.58
CA GLY A 101 -4.36 11.12 -11.43
C GLY A 101 -3.56 11.27 -10.14
N ASP A 102 -4.07 10.72 -9.05
CA ASP A 102 -3.52 10.93 -7.71
C ASP A 102 -2.32 10.00 -7.43
N VAL A 103 -1.14 10.46 -7.82
CA VAL A 103 0.14 9.76 -7.64
C VAL A 103 1.18 10.67 -6.99
N ASP A 104 2.12 10.07 -6.26
CA ASP A 104 3.30 10.76 -5.75
C ASP A 104 4.43 10.60 -6.78
N ILE A 105 4.96 11.73 -7.29
CA ILE A 105 6.16 11.72 -8.15
C ILE A 105 7.39 11.53 -7.26
N LEU A 106 8.15 10.47 -7.49
CA LEU A 106 9.39 10.18 -6.79
C LEU A 106 10.59 10.82 -7.49
N ASN A 107 10.66 10.67 -8.81
CA ASN A 107 11.74 11.19 -9.64
C ASN A 107 11.31 11.30 -11.11
N TRP A 108 12.02 12.09 -11.91
CA TRP A 108 11.88 12.07 -13.36
C TRP A 108 13.17 12.46 -14.06
N TYR A 109 13.35 11.98 -15.28
CA TYR A 109 14.50 12.31 -16.10
C TYR A 109 14.14 12.30 -17.59
N ILE A 110 14.95 13.02 -18.35
CA ILE A 110 14.86 13.05 -19.81
C ILE A 110 15.52 11.77 -20.34
N GLU A 111 14.76 10.98 -21.08
CA GLU A 111 15.27 9.79 -21.75
C GLU A 111 15.87 10.16 -23.11
N GLU A 112 15.14 10.94 -23.91
CA GLU A 112 15.55 11.28 -25.27
C GLU A 112 15.04 12.68 -25.67
N VAL A 113 15.83 13.40 -26.48
CA VAL A 113 15.39 14.62 -27.15
C VAL A 113 15.63 14.50 -28.64
N THR A 114 14.56 14.59 -29.43
CA THR A 114 14.59 14.51 -30.89
C THR A 114 14.25 15.87 -31.50
N HIS A 115 15.06 16.33 -32.44
CA HIS A 115 14.81 17.56 -33.22
C HIS A 115 14.55 17.18 -34.68
N PHE A 116 13.55 17.81 -35.30
CA PHE A 116 13.19 17.55 -36.70
C PHE A 116 12.50 18.77 -37.30
N GLU A 117 12.35 18.83 -38.62
CA GLU A 117 11.52 19.84 -39.27
C GLU A 117 10.13 19.26 -39.55
N GLY A 118 9.09 19.98 -39.13
CA GLY A 118 7.70 19.61 -39.35
C GLY A 118 7.01 20.57 -40.32
N LEU A 119 6.11 20.03 -41.15
CA LEU A 119 5.25 20.85 -42.00
C LEU A 119 4.23 21.62 -41.14
N VAL A 120 4.10 22.92 -41.34
CA VAL A 120 3.10 23.76 -40.67
C VAL A 120 1.97 24.17 -41.60
N ALA A 121 0.79 24.42 -41.01
CA ALA A 121 -0.37 24.94 -41.74
C ALA A 121 0.00 26.28 -42.40
N GLY A 122 -0.09 26.33 -43.73
CA GLY A 122 0.38 27.48 -44.53
C GLY A 122 1.55 27.19 -45.47
N GLY A 123 2.09 25.96 -45.47
CA GLY A 123 3.04 25.50 -46.50
C GLY A 123 4.50 25.85 -46.22
N GLY A 124 4.93 25.77 -44.96
CA GLY A 124 6.33 25.95 -44.55
C GLY A 124 6.85 24.78 -43.70
N MET A 125 8.17 24.74 -43.52
CA MET A 125 8.85 23.84 -42.56
C MET A 125 9.21 24.64 -41.31
N MET A 126 8.92 24.11 -40.13
CA MET A 126 9.29 24.71 -38.85
C MET A 126 10.10 23.71 -38.02
N PRO A 127 11.18 24.13 -37.34
CA PRO A 127 11.85 23.29 -36.36
C PRO A 127 10.88 22.82 -35.28
N GLN A 128 10.92 21.54 -34.96
CA GLN A 128 10.13 20.86 -33.95
C GLN A 128 11.06 20.14 -32.98
N ARG A 129 10.58 19.98 -31.75
CA ARG A 129 11.30 19.25 -30.70
C ARG A 129 10.35 18.29 -30.00
N ASN A 130 10.76 17.04 -29.90
CA ASN A 130 10.12 16.06 -29.03
C ASN A 130 11.06 15.75 -27.87
N THR A 131 10.53 15.71 -26.67
CA THR A 131 11.26 15.28 -25.48
C THR A 131 10.52 14.14 -24.82
N THR A 132 11.16 12.98 -24.77
CA THR A 132 10.65 11.81 -24.05
C THR A 132 11.18 11.87 -22.63
N ILE A 133 10.29 11.78 -21.66
CA ILE A 133 10.65 11.72 -20.23
C ILE A 133 10.16 10.41 -19.63
N LEU A 134 10.88 9.95 -18.61
CA LEU A 134 10.46 8.88 -17.73
C LEU A 134 10.18 9.47 -16.36
N VAL A 135 9.02 9.14 -15.81
CA VAL A 135 8.58 9.58 -14.50
C VAL A 135 8.38 8.35 -13.63
N GLU A 136 9.04 8.33 -12.48
CA GLU A 136 8.88 7.31 -11.45
C GLU A 136 7.84 7.81 -10.45
N CYS A 137 6.75 7.05 -10.33
CA CYS A 137 5.63 7.40 -9.48
C CYS A 137 5.30 6.26 -8.52
N THR A 138 4.59 6.60 -7.47
CA THR A 138 3.86 5.61 -6.67
C THR A 138 2.42 6.03 -6.47
N ARG A 139 1.52 5.05 -6.33
CA ARG A 139 0.11 5.32 -6.05
C ARG A 139 -0.01 5.87 -4.62
N LYS A 140 -0.85 6.89 -4.45
CA LYS A 140 -1.13 7.42 -3.12
C LYS A 140 -1.86 6.40 -2.24
#